data_AF-A0A357CYK2-F1
#
_entry.id   AF-A0A357CYK2-F1
#
_cell.length_a   1.000
_cell.length_b   1.000
_cell.length_c   1.000
_cell.angle_alpha   90.00
_cell.angle_beta   90.00
_cell.angle_gamma   90.00
#
_symmetry.space_group_name_H-M   'P 1'
#
loop_
_entity.id
_entity.type
_entity.pdbx_description
1 polymer ?
#
loop_
_entity_poly.entity_id
_entity_poly.type
_entity_poly.pdbx_seq_one_letter_code
_entity_poly.pdbx_strand_id
1 'polypeptide(L)'
;EIIKKLVALQYTRSDIGFERNNFRVRGDVIEIFPSNTNTEALRVELFGDEIERVSQINTVTGEAVSRLAHAVVYPATHYVTNEETRKKALEEILAELDERIEYFESNGKLLEAQRIKERV
;
A
#
# COMPACT_ATOMS: atom_id res chain seq x y z
N GLU A 1 -11.18 -11.75 1.60
CA GLU A 1 -11.31 -10.35 2.07
C GLU A 1 -10.01 -9.73 2.60
N ILE A 2 -9.26 -10.38 3.49
CA ILE A 2 -8.04 -9.81 4.12
C ILE A 2 -7.03 -9.26 3.10
N ILE A 3 -6.72 -10.03 2.05
CA ILE A 3 -5.78 -9.64 1.00
C ILE A 3 -6.18 -8.31 0.32
N LYS A 4 -7.45 -8.15 -0.02
CA LYS A 4 -7.94 -6.90 -0.66
C LYS A 4 -7.75 -5.70 0.25
N LYS A 5 -8.00 -5.87 1.56
CA LYS A 5 -7.79 -4.81 2.55
C LYS A 5 -6.30 -4.46 2.71
N LEU A 6 -5.41 -5.45 2.69
CA LEU A 6 -3.96 -5.22 2.72
C LEU A 6 -3.48 -4.44 1.49
N VAL A 7 -3.96 -4.80 0.30
CA VAL A 7 -3.66 -4.05 -0.94
C VAL A 7 -4.20 -2.62 -0.87
N ALA A 8 -5.40 -2.40 -0.35
CA ALA A 8 -5.94 -1.07 -0.13
C ALA A 8 -5.08 -0.23 0.85
N LEU A 9 -4.45 -0.88 1.82
CA LEU A 9 -3.47 -0.32 2.74
C LEU A 9 -2.06 -0.17 2.14
N GLN A 10 -1.91 -0.35 0.82
CA GLN A 10 -0.66 -0.22 0.06
C GLN A 10 0.39 -1.29 0.35
N TYR A 11 -0.03 -2.46 0.87
CA TYR A 11 0.88 -3.59 0.99
C TYR A 11 1.01 -4.35 -0.34
N THR A 12 2.23 -4.82 -0.63
CA THR A 12 2.50 -5.62 -1.83
C THR A 12 2.58 -7.11 -1.48
N ARG A 13 1.97 -7.96 -2.31
CA ARG A 13 2.15 -9.41 -2.17
C ARG A 13 3.52 -9.81 -2.71
N SER A 14 4.36 -10.42 -1.89
CA SER A 14 5.68 -10.90 -2.28
C SER A 14 5.98 -12.25 -1.62
N ASP A 15 5.95 -13.33 -2.41
CA ASP A 15 6.18 -14.68 -1.90
C ASP A 15 7.69 -15.05 -1.84
N ILE A 16 8.54 -14.29 -2.56
CA ILE A 16 9.99 -14.50 -2.65
C ILE A 16 10.76 -13.66 -1.61
N GLY A 17 10.42 -12.37 -1.46
CA GLY A 17 11.07 -11.46 -0.52
C GLY A 17 10.12 -11.01 0.58
N PHE A 18 10.36 -11.45 1.82
CA PHE A 18 9.54 -11.06 2.98
C PHE A 18 10.14 -9.85 3.68
N GLU A 19 9.83 -8.69 3.11
CA GLU A 19 10.32 -7.38 3.54
C GLU A 19 9.17 -6.54 4.11
N ARG A 20 9.53 -5.44 4.79
CA ARG A 20 8.54 -4.50 5.33
C ARG A 20 7.60 -4.02 4.23
N ASN A 21 6.34 -3.78 4.60
CA ASN A 21 5.27 -3.33 3.71
C ASN A 21 4.80 -4.40 2.72
N ASN A 22 5.31 -5.62 2.84
CA ASN A 22 4.84 -6.75 2.07
C ASN A 22 4.06 -7.74 2.92
N PHE A 23 3.28 -8.59 2.25
CA PHE A 23 2.71 -9.78 2.83
C PHE A 23 2.92 -10.96 1.88
N ARG A 24 2.86 -12.17 2.43
CA ARG A 24 2.93 -13.42 1.67
C ARG A 24 1.83 -14.37 2.10
N VAL A 25 1.45 -15.28 1.19
CA VAL A 25 0.38 -16.23 1.44
C VAL A 25 0.87 -17.64 1.15
N ARG A 26 0.78 -18.52 2.13
CA ARG A 26 1.19 -19.93 2.05
C ARG A 26 0.06 -20.81 2.55
N GLY A 27 -0.78 -21.30 1.64
CA GLY A 27 -2.01 -22.00 1.99
C GLY A 27 -2.91 -21.10 2.82
N ASP A 28 -3.29 -21.56 4.01
CA ASP A 28 -4.16 -20.84 4.94
C ASP A 28 -3.41 -19.88 5.87
N VAL A 29 -2.11 -19.68 5.63
CA VAL A 29 -1.27 -18.78 6.41
C VAL A 29 -0.98 -17.51 5.63
N ILE A 30 -1.33 -16.37 6.22
CA ILE A 30 -0.99 -15.03 5.74
C ILE A 30 0.04 -14.43 6.69
N GLU A 31 1.22 -14.12 6.17
CA GLU A 31 2.24 -13.39 6.94
C GLU A 31 2.35 -11.97 6.43
N ILE A 32 2.29 -11.00 7.33
CA ILE A 32 2.26 -9.56 7.04
C ILE A 32 3.44 -8.95 7.76
N PHE A 33 4.28 -8.18 7.06
CA PHE A 33 5.38 -7.44 7.68
C PHE A 33 4.96 -5.96 7.83
N PRO A 34 4.49 -5.54 9.02
CA PRO A 34 3.91 -4.22 9.20
C PRO A 34 4.92 -3.08 9.05
N SER A 35 4.44 -1.90 8.66
CA SER A 35 5.27 -0.69 8.50
C SER A 35 5.94 -0.21 9.79
N ASN A 36 5.32 -0.49 10.95
CA ASN A 36 5.73 0.03 12.26
C ASN A 36 6.75 -0.83 13.03
N THR A 37 7.26 -1.92 12.44
CA THR A 37 8.23 -2.83 13.07
C THR A 37 9.37 -3.16 12.11
N ASN A 38 10.56 -3.45 12.66
CA ASN A 38 11.76 -3.75 11.87
C ASN A 38 12.13 -5.23 11.86
N THR A 39 11.64 -6.02 12.81
CA THR A 39 12.13 -7.38 13.09
C THR A 39 11.02 -8.40 13.26
N GLU A 40 9.79 -7.94 13.43
CA GLU A 40 8.65 -8.77 13.76
C GLU A 40 7.56 -8.61 12.70
N ALA A 41 6.96 -9.73 12.33
CA ALA A 41 5.82 -9.81 11.45
C ALA A 41 4.62 -10.44 12.17
N LEU A 42 3.45 -10.30 11.56
CA LEU A 42 2.24 -10.97 12.00
C LEU A 42 2.02 -12.21 11.14
N ARG A 43 1.79 -13.36 11.78
CA ARG A 43 1.31 -14.58 11.14
C ARG A 43 -0.16 -14.76 11.51
N VAL A 44 -1.01 -14.78 10.49
CA VAL A 44 -2.45 -15.03 10.59
C VAL A 44 -2.72 -16.39 9.97
N GLU A 45 -3.20 -17.32 10.77
CA GLU A 45 -3.56 -18.67 10.36
C GLU A 45 -5.08 -18.76 10.28
N LEU A 46 -5.57 -19.25 9.14
CA LEU A 46 -6.98 -19.33 8.81
C LEU A 46 -7.47 -20.79 8.87
N PHE A 47 -8.73 -20.96 9.22
CA PHE A 47 -9.47 -22.20 9.01
C PHE A 47 -10.70 -21.90 8.17
N GLY A 48 -10.57 -22.06 6.84
CA GLY A 48 -11.54 -21.55 5.90
C GLY A 48 -11.62 -20.02 5.94
N ASP A 49 -12.77 -19.49 6.36
CA ASP A 49 -13.04 -18.05 6.42
C ASP A 49 -12.83 -17.44 7.82
N GLU A 50 -12.41 -18.25 8.81
CA GLU A 50 -12.18 -17.81 10.19
C GLU A 50 -10.69 -17.68 10.52
N ILE A 51 -10.35 -16.72 11.38
CA ILE A 51 -9.01 -16.60 11.94
C ILE A 51 -8.88 -17.56 13.12
N GLU A 52 -8.06 -18.60 12.97
CA GLU A 52 -7.77 -19.58 14.02
C GLU A 52 -6.74 -19.03 15.02
N ARG A 53 -5.68 -18.39 14.49
CA ARG A 53 -4.57 -17.89 15.31
C ARG A 53 -3.91 -16.67 14.70
N VAL A 54 -3.57 -15.72 15.57
CA VAL A 54 -2.66 -14.61 15.26
C VAL A 54 -1.44 -14.72 16.16
N SER A 55 -0.26 -14.70 15.56
CA SER A 55 1.03 -14.77 16.25
C SER A 55 1.96 -13.68 15.74
N GLN A 56 2.81 -13.19 16.62
CA GLN A 56 3.97 -12.41 16.24
C GLN A 56 5.13 -13.35 15.92
N ILE A 57 5.84 -13.12 14.83
CA ILE A 57 6.95 -13.97 14.39
C ILE A 57 8.20 -13.13 14.14
N ASN A 58 9.37 -13.74 14.32
CA ASN A 58 10.62 -13.15 13.87
C ASN A 58 10.72 -13.25 12.33
N THR A 59 11.03 -12.16 11.64
CA THR A 59 11.03 -12.10 10.18
C THR A 59 12.18 -12.87 9.52
N VAL A 60 13.25 -13.16 10.28
CA VAL A 60 14.43 -13.89 9.82
C VAL A 60 14.31 -15.38 10.11
N THR A 61 14.02 -15.74 11.37
CA THR A 61 13.95 -17.16 11.79
C THR A 61 12.60 -17.80 11.50
N GLY A 62 11.53 -17.00 11.40
CA GLY A 62 10.16 -17.49 11.24
C GLY A 62 9.55 -18.08 12.52
N GLU A 63 10.26 -18.04 13.64
CA GLU A 63 9.80 -18.54 14.94
C GLU A 63 8.72 -17.63 15.52
N ALA A 64 7.73 -18.25 16.17
CA ALA A 64 6.69 -17.52 16.88
C ALA A 64 7.25 -16.95 18.19
N VAL A 65 7.16 -15.63 18.34
CA VAL A 65 7.59 -14.88 19.52
C VAL A 65 6.48 -14.88 20.57
N SER A 66 5.25 -14.61 20.14
CA SER A 66 4.09 -14.52 21.03
C SER A 66 2.78 -14.77 20.29
N ARG A 67 1.73 -15.18 21.03
CA ARG A 67 0.36 -15.25 20.51
C ARG A 67 -0.36 -13.95 20.84
N LEU A 68 -1.11 -13.42 19.88
CA LEU A 68 -1.86 -12.18 20.02
C LEU A 68 -3.37 -12.46 20.02
N ALA A 69 -4.11 -11.79 20.90
CA ALA A 69 -5.58 -11.81 20.88
C ALA A 69 -6.15 -10.90 19.79
N HIS A 70 -5.44 -9.82 19.47
CA HIS A 70 -5.75 -8.89 18.39
C HIS A 70 -4.47 -8.27 17.85
N ALA A 71 -4.50 -7.82 16.59
CA ALA A 71 -3.41 -7.09 15.97
C ALA A 71 -3.97 -6.00 15.04
N VAL A 72 -3.25 -4.89 14.92
CA VAL A 72 -3.62 -3.76 14.05
C VAL A 72 -2.58 -3.65 12.95
N VAL A 73 -3.04 -3.58 11.70
CA VAL A 73 -2.19 -3.35 10.53
C VAL A 73 -2.43 -1.93 10.05
N TYR A 74 -1.44 -1.07 10.24
CA TYR A 74 -1.44 0.29 9.70
C TYR A 74 -1.07 0.29 8.23
N PRO A 75 -1.46 1.33 7.45
CA PRO A 75 -1.00 1.50 6.08
C PRO A 75 0.52 1.39 5.91
N ALA A 76 0.93 0.87 4.76
CA ALA A 76 2.34 0.79 4.37
C ALA A 76 2.99 2.15 4.08
N THR A 77 2.17 3.19 3.87
CA THR A 77 2.61 4.56 3.56
C THR A 77 1.79 5.58 4.35
N HIS A 78 2.42 6.70 4.70
CA HIS A 78 1.75 7.85 5.33
C HIS A 78 0.81 8.61 4.40
N TYR A 79 0.91 8.38 3.08
CA TYR A 79 0.14 9.09 2.06
C TYR A 79 -1.03 8.26 1.52
N VAL A 80 -1.52 7.27 2.29
CA VAL A 80 -2.66 6.49 1.83
C VAL A 80 -3.92 7.35 1.84
N THR A 81 -4.66 7.32 0.74
CA THR A 81 -5.95 8.00 0.58
C THR A 81 -6.96 7.00 0.04
N ASN A 82 -8.25 7.27 0.27
CA ASN A 82 -9.29 6.41 -0.28
C ASN A 82 -9.37 6.58 -1.82
N GLU A 83 -9.92 5.58 -2.50
CA GLU A 83 -9.97 5.56 -3.97
C GLU A 83 -10.81 6.71 -4.55
N GLU A 84 -11.89 7.10 -3.88
CA GLU A 84 -12.79 8.16 -4.32
C GLU A 84 -12.10 9.53 -4.35
N THR A 85 -11.42 9.89 -3.25
CA THR A 85 -10.62 11.12 -3.12
C THR A 85 -9.51 11.14 -4.17
N ARG A 86 -8.84 10.01 -4.40
CA ARG A 86 -7.79 9.93 -5.43
C ARG A 86 -8.34 10.15 -6.84
N LYS A 87 -9.50 9.58 -7.18
CA LYS A 87 -10.13 9.78 -8.50
C LYS A 87 -10.54 11.22 -8.71
N LYS A 88 -11.21 11.84 -7.74
CA LYS A 88 -11.59 13.27 -7.80
C LYS A 88 -10.36 14.16 -7.96
N ALA A 89 -9.32 13.93 -7.16
CA ALA A 89 -8.08 14.69 -7.27
C ALA A 89 -7.41 14.54 -8.65
N LEU A 90 -7.44 13.34 -9.24
CA LEU A 90 -6.93 13.11 -10.60
C LEU A 90 -7.69 13.91 -11.66
N GLU A 91 -9.02 13.95 -11.57
CA GLU A 91 -9.86 14.74 -12.48
C GLU A 91 -9.55 16.24 -12.35
N GLU A 92 -9.44 16.74 -11.11
CA GLU A 92 -9.11 18.14 -10.83
C GLU A 92 -7.69 18.51 -11.34
N ILE A 93 -6.70 17.66 -11.10
CA ILE A 93 -5.31 17.89 -11.55
C ILE A 93 -5.22 17.93 -13.08
N LEU A 94 -5.93 17.05 -13.79
CA LEU A 94 -5.94 17.05 -15.25
C LEU A 94 -6.64 18.28 -15.82
N ALA A 95 -7.75 18.71 -15.22
CA ALA A 95 -8.42 19.94 -15.62
C ALA A 95 -7.52 21.17 -15.42
N GLU A 96 -6.86 21.29 -14.26
CA GLU A 96 -5.90 22.38 -13.99
C GLU A 96 -4.70 22.33 -14.95
N LEU A 97 -4.22 21.13 -15.30
CA LEU A 97 -3.14 20.96 -16.26
C LEU A 97 -3.51 21.54 -17.63
N ASP A 98 -4.71 21.23 -18.13
CA ASP A 98 -5.18 21.72 -19.43
C ASP A 98 -5.27 23.26 -19.43
N GLU A 99 -5.86 23.85 -18.39
CA GLU A 99 -5.91 25.31 -18.20
C GLU A 99 -4.49 25.92 -18.17
N ARG A 100 -3.54 25.23 -17.52
CA ARG A 100 -2.18 25.73 -17.37
C ARG A 100 -1.37 25.65 -18.65
N ILE A 101 -1.60 24.63 -19.48
CA ILE A 101 -1.01 24.51 -20.82
C ILE A 101 -1.50 25.67 -21.69
N GLU A 102 -2.80 25.92 -21.75
CA GLU A 102 -3.37 27.02 -22.55
C GLU A 102 -2.84 28.38 -22.10
N TYR A 103 -2.68 28.60 -20.78
CA TYR A 103 -2.03 29.79 -20.25
C TYR A 103 -0.60 29.96 -20.77
N PHE A 104 0.22 28.90 -20.75
CA PHE A 104 1.59 29.00 -21.23
C PHE A 104 1.68 29.22 -22.74
N GLU A 105 0.84 28.53 -23.53
CA GLU A 105 0.80 28.69 -24.99
C GLU A 105 0.36 30.10 -25.41
N SER A 106 -0.70 30.63 -24.78
CA SER A 106 -1.19 31.99 -25.05
C SER A 106 -0.19 33.09 -24.67
N ASN A 107 0.75 32.81 -23.77
CA ASN A 107 1.83 33.70 -23.39
C ASN A 107 3.14 33.44 -24.17
N GLY A 108 3.13 32.57 -25.20
CA GLY A 108 4.29 32.24 -26.01
C GLY A 108 5.35 31.38 -25.29
N LYS A 109 5.00 30.79 -24.15
CA LYS A 109 5.89 30.00 -23.28
C LYS A 109 5.81 28.51 -23.62
N LEU A 110 6.08 28.17 -24.88
CA LEU A 110 5.87 26.82 -25.43
C LEU A 110 6.74 25.75 -24.75
N LEU A 111 7.95 26.10 -24.30
CA LEU A 111 8.82 25.16 -23.59
C LEU A 111 8.26 24.80 -22.21
N GLU A 112 7.71 25.76 -21.47
CA GLU A 112 7.05 25.53 -20.21
C GLU A 112 5.78 24.70 -20.37
N ALA A 113 4.97 24.99 -21.40
CA ALA A 113 3.79 24.20 -21.75
C ALA A 113 4.16 22.73 -22.01
N GLN A 114 5.18 22.49 -22.82
CA GLN A 114 5.67 21.13 -23.09
C GLN A 114 6.18 20.44 -21.82
N ARG A 115 6.95 21.15 -20.97
CA ARG A 115 7.50 20.58 -19.74
C ARG A 115 6.44 20.10 -18.76
N ILE A 116 5.34 20.84 -18.59
CA ILE A 116 4.28 20.41 -17.66
C ILE A 116 3.48 19.24 -18.24
N LYS A 117 3.24 19.25 -19.56
CA LYS A 117 2.54 18.19 -20.27
C LYS A 117 3.26 16.84 -20.23
N GLU A 118 4.59 16.84 -20.23
CA GLU A 118 5.39 15.60 -20.15
C GLU A 118 5.59 15.07 -18.73
N ARG A 119 5.32 15.88 -17.70
CA ARG A 119 5.57 15.51 -16.29
C ARG A 119 4.36 14.89 -15.59
N VAL A 120 3.16 15.04 -16.15
CA VAL A 120 1.90 14.48 -15.65
C VAL A 120 1.50 13.30 -16.52
#